data_AF-A0A855Y796-F1
#
_entry.id   AF-A0A855Y796-F1
#
_cell.length_a   1.000
_cell.length_b   1.000
_cell.length_c   1.000
_cell.angle_alpha   90.00
_cell.angle_beta   90.00
_cell.angle_gamma   90.00
#
_symmetry.space_group_name_H-M   'P 1'
#
loop_
_entity.id
_entity.type
_entity.pdbx_description
1 polymer ?
#
loop_
_entity_poly.entity_id
_entity_poly.type
_entity_poly.pdbx_seq_one_letter_code
_entity_poly.pdbx_strand_id
1 'polypeptide(L)'
;MYCSNPINLYLHLKIILQNTMDERLMSNMAFKVEVCPPCNSLGYDMHDIRNSAVRKWLYYANVYGSAYSMNPGLLLAVVSIESGGVVSAGPYYGLTQIGTDMLNTYNKAKNTKYTTADLRGNGSLITTENAAGGLAIKIFAEFISRLIRTLDGATDTYTNENLIKHSTTNWNGSICGGEVMNFTPFTAENGGTTTTRATRLSHSCYGQNVYNLMNYASAWCGTSPWYSNQLSDVSFTTTYRKAVGQNV
;
A
#
# COMPACT_ATOMS: atom_id res chain seq x y z
N MET A 1 64.61 -10.60 22.14
CA MET A 1 64.90 -11.57 21.07
C MET A 1 64.16 -11.09 19.83
N TYR A 2 64.89 -10.50 18.89
CA TYR A 2 64.42 -10.21 17.53
C TYR A 2 64.27 -11.53 16.78
N CYS A 3 63.24 -11.67 15.93
CA CYS A 3 63.42 -11.78 14.47
C CYS A 3 62.11 -12.09 13.73
N SER A 4 61.95 -11.38 12.63
CA SER A 4 60.79 -11.18 11.76
C SER A 4 60.75 -12.14 10.56
N ASN A 5 59.54 -12.38 10.00
CA ASN A 5 59.12 -12.45 8.57
C ASN A 5 59.89 -13.37 7.56
N PRO A 6 59.49 -13.53 6.27
CA PRO A 6 58.24 -13.27 5.52
C PRO A 6 57.85 -14.47 4.59
N ILE A 7 56.98 -14.27 3.59
CA ILE A 7 56.33 -15.22 2.64
C ILE A 7 54.94 -15.61 3.16
N ASN A 8 53.93 -14.77 2.95
CA ASN A 8 53.22 -14.82 1.68
C ASN A 8 52.65 -13.44 1.27
N LEU A 9 53.56 -12.45 1.21
CA LEU A 9 53.34 -11.11 0.65
C LEU A 9 53.29 -11.12 -0.91
N TYR A 10 52.84 -12.23 -1.51
CA TYR A 10 52.67 -12.38 -2.97
C TYR A 10 51.22 -12.54 -3.41
N LEU A 11 50.26 -12.62 -2.46
CA LEU A 11 48.83 -12.52 -2.75
C LEU A 11 48.24 -11.14 -2.42
N HIS A 12 49.09 -10.10 -2.43
CA HIS A 12 48.68 -8.71 -2.19
C HIS A 12 48.49 -7.88 -3.47
N LEU A 13 48.56 -8.46 -4.68
CA LEU A 13 48.57 -7.62 -5.90
C LEU A 13 47.62 -8.02 -7.03
N LYS A 14 46.76 -9.05 -6.90
CA LYS A 14 45.86 -9.47 -7.99
C LYS A 14 44.35 -9.37 -7.76
N ILE A 15 43.87 -9.08 -6.55
CA ILE A 15 42.43 -8.90 -6.27
C ILE A 15 42.18 -7.65 -5.40
N ILE A 16 43.03 -6.63 -5.52
CA ILE A 16 42.76 -5.30 -4.96
C ILE A 16 42.55 -4.26 -6.07
N LEU A 17 42.79 -4.60 -7.35
CA LEU A 17 42.72 -3.63 -8.45
C LEU A 17 41.99 -4.10 -9.72
N GLN A 18 41.29 -5.24 -9.68
CA GLN A 18 40.35 -5.60 -10.75
C GLN A 18 38.93 -5.66 -10.17
N ASN A 19 38.31 -4.48 -10.12
CA ASN A 19 36.86 -4.21 -10.06
C ASN A 19 36.24 -4.12 -8.64
N THR A 20 36.61 -3.23 -7.73
CA THR A 20 36.38 -1.76 -7.77
C THR A 20 35.11 -1.22 -8.44
N MET A 21 34.13 -2.02 -8.85
CA MET A 21 32.88 -1.47 -9.44
C MET A 21 31.54 -2.17 -9.13
N ASP A 22 31.46 -3.15 -8.23
CA ASP A 22 30.14 -3.79 -7.94
C ASP A 22 29.74 -3.92 -6.46
N GLU A 23 30.50 -3.34 -5.53
CA GLU A 23 30.14 -3.36 -4.10
C GLU A 23 29.39 -2.09 -3.62
N ARG A 24 28.96 -1.21 -4.55
CA ARG A 24 28.22 0.02 -4.23
C ARG A 24 26.72 0.01 -4.56
N LEU A 25 26.12 -1.10 -5.02
CA LEU A 25 24.72 -1.08 -5.47
C LEU A 25 23.79 -2.20 -4.98
N MET A 26 24.17 -2.95 -3.94
CA MET A 26 23.22 -3.82 -3.26
C MET A 26 23.22 -3.57 -1.75
N SER A 27 22.76 -2.37 -1.38
CA SER A 27 22.07 -2.19 -0.10
C SER A 27 20.85 -3.12 -0.13
N ASN A 28 21.05 -4.34 0.37
CA ASN A 28 19.99 -5.19 0.89
C ASN A 28 19.28 -4.39 1.98
N MET A 29 18.27 -3.60 1.61
CA MET A 29 17.26 -3.20 2.57
C MET A 29 16.56 -4.49 2.99
N ALA A 30 17.03 -5.06 4.09
CA ALA A 30 16.37 -6.17 4.76
C ALA A 30 14.90 -5.79 4.93
N PHE A 31 14.02 -6.53 4.25
CA PHE A 31 12.58 -6.42 4.41
C PHE A 31 12.27 -6.69 5.89
N LYS A 32 11.88 -5.64 6.62
CA LYS A 32 11.53 -5.74 8.03
C LYS A 32 10.12 -6.34 8.09
N VAL A 33 10.03 -7.65 8.32
CA VAL A 33 8.75 -8.31 8.59
C VAL A 33 8.25 -7.76 9.93
N GLU A 34 7.18 -6.97 9.87
CA GLU A 34 6.52 -6.49 11.07
C GLU A 34 5.62 -7.59 11.64
N VAL A 35 5.90 -8.01 12.87
CA VAL A 35 5.07 -8.97 13.60
C VAL A 35 3.79 -8.26 13.98
N CYS A 36 2.64 -8.72 13.46
CA CYS A 36 1.35 -8.19 13.89
C CYS A 36 1.10 -8.63 15.34
N PRO A 37 0.92 -7.71 16.31
CA PRO A 37 0.38 -8.09 17.61
C PRO A 37 -1.02 -8.71 17.42
N PRO A 38 -1.49 -9.56 18.37
CA PRO A 38 -2.87 -10.04 18.36
C PRO A 38 -3.82 -8.84 18.27
N CYS A 39 -4.93 -9.00 17.54
CA CYS A 39 -5.90 -7.92 17.41
C CYS A 39 -6.30 -7.46 18.81
N ASN A 40 -6.07 -6.19 19.11
CA ASN A 40 -6.46 -5.66 20.40
C ASN A 40 -7.99 -5.79 20.50
N SER A 41 -8.49 -6.50 21.52
CA SER A 41 -9.93 -6.53 21.81
C SER A 41 -10.48 -5.12 22.09
N LEU A 42 -9.57 -4.18 22.36
CA LEU A 42 -9.84 -2.77 22.57
C LEU A 42 -10.06 -1.96 21.29
N GLY A 43 -9.82 -2.49 20.08
CA GLY A 43 -10.06 -1.82 18.79
C GLY A 43 -9.28 -0.51 18.56
N TYR A 44 -9.47 0.09 17.38
CA TYR A 44 -9.01 1.45 17.05
C TYR A 44 -10.20 2.29 16.61
N ASP A 45 -10.22 3.56 17.03
CA ASP A 45 -11.19 4.54 16.53
C ASP A 45 -10.77 5.01 15.15
N MET A 46 -11.68 4.85 14.20
CA MET A 46 -11.50 5.16 12.79
C MET A 46 -12.64 6.07 12.32
N HIS A 47 -12.40 6.87 11.30
CA HIS A 47 -13.47 7.67 10.72
C HIS A 47 -14.48 6.76 9.99
N ASP A 48 -15.78 7.06 10.12
CA ASP A 48 -16.76 6.48 9.20
C ASP A 48 -16.43 6.97 7.77
N ILE A 49 -16.65 6.14 6.73
CA ILE A 49 -16.39 6.59 5.35
C ILE A 49 -17.29 7.77 4.91
N ARG A 50 -18.39 8.02 5.63
CA ARG A 50 -19.27 9.18 5.47
C ARG A 50 -18.78 10.43 6.19
N ASN A 51 -17.74 10.29 7.02
CA ASN A 51 -17.15 11.42 7.72
C ASN A 51 -16.67 12.46 6.71
N SER A 52 -16.92 13.75 6.97
CA SER A 52 -16.54 14.82 6.04
C SER A 52 -15.04 14.82 5.70
N ALA A 53 -14.18 14.46 6.66
CA ALA A 53 -12.74 14.36 6.45
C ALA A 53 -12.34 13.26 5.46
N VAL A 54 -13.07 12.13 5.44
CA VAL A 54 -12.85 11.02 4.50
C VAL A 54 -13.57 11.28 3.19
N ARG A 55 -14.81 11.76 3.25
CA ARG A 55 -15.70 11.90 2.11
C ARG A 55 -15.33 13.01 1.15
N LYS A 56 -14.54 14.00 1.56
CA LYS A 56 -13.95 14.96 0.60
C LYS A 56 -13.17 14.27 -0.54
N TRP A 57 -12.73 13.03 -0.32
CA TRP A 57 -12.02 12.21 -1.29
C TRP A 57 -12.91 11.36 -2.21
N LEU A 58 -14.23 11.41 -2.04
CA LEU A 58 -15.20 10.61 -2.80
C LEU A 58 -15.05 10.79 -4.31
N TYR A 59 -14.82 12.03 -4.78
CA TYR A 59 -14.58 12.30 -6.19
C TYR A 59 -13.43 11.45 -6.75
N TYR A 60 -12.27 11.47 -6.11
CA TYR A 60 -11.11 10.70 -6.54
C TYR A 60 -11.31 9.19 -6.36
N ALA A 61 -12.01 8.77 -5.30
CA ALA A 61 -12.38 7.38 -5.10
C ALA A 61 -13.28 6.86 -6.23
N ASN A 62 -14.24 7.65 -6.71
CA ASN A 62 -15.08 7.29 -7.85
C ASN A 62 -14.30 7.30 -9.18
N VAL A 63 -13.46 8.31 -9.40
CA VAL A 63 -12.64 8.42 -10.63
C VAL A 63 -11.70 7.23 -10.77
N TYR A 64 -10.90 6.95 -9.73
CA TYR A 64 -9.93 5.85 -9.79
C TYR A 64 -10.57 4.49 -9.48
N GLY A 65 -11.68 4.46 -8.76
CA GLY A 65 -12.57 3.31 -8.65
C GLY A 65 -13.01 2.83 -10.02
N SER A 66 -13.59 3.73 -10.82
CA SER A 66 -13.98 3.43 -12.20
C SER A 66 -12.77 3.04 -13.08
N ALA A 67 -11.66 3.78 -13.01
CA ALA A 67 -10.51 3.53 -13.87
C ALA A 67 -9.85 2.17 -13.64
N TYR A 68 -9.83 1.69 -12.39
CA TYR A 68 -9.16 0.44 -12.02
C TYR A 68 -10.13 -0.69 -11.64
N SER A 69 -11.44 -0.53 -11.92
CA SER A 69 -12.48 -1.49 -11.53
C SER A 69 -12.46 -1.79 -10.02
N MET A 70 -12.23 -0.74 -9.22
CA MET A 70 -12.15 -0.79 -7.78
C MET A 70 -13.41 -0.21 -7.14
N ASN A 71 -13.86 -0.83 -6.06
CA ASN A 71 -14.90 -0.30 -5.20
C ASN A 71 -14.43 0.99 -4.50
N PRO A 72 -15.06 2.16 -4.71
CA PRO A 72 -14.67 3.41 -4.08
C PRO A 72 -14.77 3.37 -2.55
N GLY A 73 -15.68 2.56 -1.99
CA GLY A 73 -15.81 2.34 -0.55
C GLY A 73 -14.59 1.65 0.05
N LEU A 74 -13.90 0.77 -0.69
CA LEU A 74 -12.62 0.21 -0.25
C LEU A 74 -11.55 1.30 -0.18
N LEU A 75 -11.48 2.15 -1.21
CA LEU A 75 -10.52 3.24 -1.27
C LEU A 75 -10.73 4.20 -0.07
N LEU A 76 -11.99 4.56 0.22
CA LEU A 76 -12.32 5.41 1.37
C LEU A 76 -12.09 4.72 2.72
N ALA A 77 -12.30 3.39 2.81
CA ALA A 77 -12.01 2.64 4.04
C ALA A 77 -10.52 2.67 4.38
N VAL A 78 -9.65 2.51 3.38
CA VAL A 78 -8.20 2.65 3.57
C VAL A 78 -7.82 4.07 3.92
N VAL A 79 -8.36 5.08 3.24
CA VAL A 79 -8.12 6.50 3.59
C VAL A 79 -8.49 6.78 5.05
N SER A 80 -9.60 6.23 5.52
CA SER A 80 -10.00 6.34 6.93
C SER A 80 -8.97 5.73 7.87
N ILE A 81 -8.54 4.50 7.62
CA ILE A 81 -7.62 3.76 8.50
C ILE A 81 -6.24 4.42 8.53
N GLU A 82 -5.73 4.78 7.36
CA GLU A 82 -4.34 5.20 7.18
C GLU A 82 -4.10 6.65 7.60
N SER A 83 -5.09 7.52 7.41
CA SER A 83 -4.88 8.97 7.59
C SER A 83 -6.06 9.72 8.20
N GLY A 84 -7.20 9.07 8.42
CA GLY A 84 -8.45 9.76 8.78
C GLY A 84 -8.90 10.79 7.74
N GLY A 85 -8.39 10.70 6.50
CA GLY A 85 -8.66 11.70 5.46
C GLY A 85 -7.73 12.91 5.46
N VAL A 86 -6.64 12.90 6.21
CA VAL A 86 -5.65 14.00 6.28
C VAL A 86 -4.36 13.61 5.54
N VAL A 87 -4.07 14.27 4.42
CA VAL A 87 -2.93 13.94 3.54
C VAL A 87 -1.58 13.91 4.27
N SER A 88 -1.39 14.77 5.27
CA SER A 88 -0.15 14.93 6.02
C SER A 88 -0.03 14.03 7.27
N ALA A 89 -1.05 13.23 7.59
CA ALA A 89 -1.04 12.38 8.77
C ALA A 89 -0.10 11.17 8.63
N GLY A 90 0.27 10.59 9.78
CA GLY A 90 0.97 9.32 9.86
C GLY A 90 2.49 9.35 9.57
N PRO A 91 3.18 8.21 9.80
CA PRO A 91 4.63 8.10 9.61
C PRO A 91 5.06 8.00 8.15
N TYR A 92 4.15 7.62 7.23
CA TYR A 92 4.41 7.52 5.79
C TYR A 92 3.82 8.73 5.05
N TYR A 93 3.51 8.59 3.75
CA TYR A 93 3.22 9.73 2.88
C TYR A 93 1.86 9.63 2.19
N GLY A 94 1.06 10.70 2.30
CA GLY A 94 -0.24 10.82 1.65
C GLY A 94 -1.35 10.04 2.34
N LEU A 95 -2.56 10.12 1.76
CA LEU A 95 -3.79 9.59 2.36
C LEU A 95 -3.78 8.09 2.63
N THR A 96 -3.03 7.35 1.83
CA THR A 96 -2.96 5.88 1.86
C THR A 96 -1.63 5.39 2.42
N GLN A 97 -0.83 6.28 3.03
CA GLN A 97 0.44 5.95 3.71
C GLN A 97 1.44 5.19 2.82
N ILE A 98 1.74 5.76 1.66
CA ILE A 98 2.62 5.15 0.65
C ILE A 98 4.08 5.17 1.14
N GLY A 99 4.72 4.00 1.18
CA GLY A 99 6.16 3.87 1.42
C GLY A 99 7.01 4.32 0.22
N THR A 100 8.24 4.78 0.49
CA THR A 100 9.18 5.24 -0.56
C THR A 100 9.47 4.16 -1.61
N ASP A 101 9.55 2.90 -1.19
CA ASP A 101 9.75 1.76 -2.10
C ASP A 101 8.58 1.59 -3.08
N MET A 102 7.35 1.77 -2.61
CA MET A 102 6.15 1.71 -3.43
C MET A 102 6.08 2.89 -4.41
N LEU A 103 6.40 4.10 -3.94
CA LEU A 103 6.47 5.28 -4.81
C LEU A 103 7.53 5.11 -5.91
N ASN A 104 8.71 4.57 -5.58
CA ASN A 104 9.76 4.27 -6.55
C ASN A 104 9.30 3.24 -7.57
N THR A 105 8.59 2.20 -7.11
CA THR A 105 8.01 1.16 -7.99
C THR A 105 7.01 1.79 -8.98
N TYR A 106 6.14 2.67 -8.50
CA TYR A 106 5.17 3.40 -9.33
C TYR A 106 5.88 4.33 -10.33
N ASN A 107 6.84 5.14 -9.86
CA ASN A 107 7.61 6.05 -10.70
C ASN A 107 8.32 5.32 -11.85
N LYS A 108 8.92 4.16 -11.55
CA LYS A 108 9.57 3.33 -12.56
C LYS A 108 8.57 2.80 -13.59
N ALA A 109 7.39 2.35 -13.14
CA ALA A 109 6.34 1.85 -14.04
C ALA A 109 5.73 2.95 -14.90
N LYS A 110 5.52 4.14 -14.36
CA LYS A 110 4.85 5.26 -15.07
C LYS A 110 5.81 6.22 -15.77
N ASN A 111 7.12 6.02 -15.61
CA ASN A 111 8.16 6.95 -16.01
C ASN A 111 7.94 8.37 -15.42
N THR A 112 7.55 8.43 -14.15
CA THR A 112 7.33 9.68 -13.41
C THR A 112 8.44 9.94 -12.39
N LYS A 113 8.45 11.14 -11.79
CA LYS A 113 9.45 11.56 -10.80
C LYS A 113 8.82 12.12 -9.53
N TYR A 114 7.66 11.59 -9.14
CA TYR A 114 6.99 12.02 -7.92
C TYR A 114 7.86 11.76 -6.70
N THR A 115 7.81 12.68 -5.75
CA THR A 115 8.51 12.63 -4.47
C THR A 115 7.53 12.40 -3.33
N THR A 116 8.05 12.08 -2.15
CA THR A 116 7.24 11.97 -0.94
C THR A 116 6.62 13.32 -0.54
N ALA A 117 7.22 14.44 -0.95
CA ALA A 117 6.65 15.77 -0.82
C ALA A 117 5.43 15.98 -1.75
N ASP A 118 5.47 15.44 -2.97
CA ASP A 118 4.32 15.50 -3.89
C ASP A 118 3.10 14.75 -3.30
N LEU A 119 3.34 13.63 -2.60
CA LEU A 119 2.29 12.91 -1.86
C LEU A 119 1.73 13.68 -0.66
N ARG A 120 2.40 14.75 -0.22
CA ARG A 120 1.95 15.65 0.85
C ARG A 120 1.40 16.97 0.33
N GLY A 121 1.42 17.19 -0.99
CA GLY A 121 0.97 18.44 -1.61
C GLY A 121 1.95 19.59 -1.41
N ASN A 122 3.21 19.31 -1.10
CA ASN A 122 4.26 20.31 -0.91
C ASN A 122 5.50 20.03 -1.78
N GLY A 123 5.34 19.24 -2.84
CA GLY A 123 6.40 18.94 -3.79
C GLY A 123 6.42 19.90 -4.98
N SER A 124 7.36 19.69 -5.91
CA SER A 124 7.52 20.52 -7.10
C SER A 124 6.57 20.16 -8.24
N LEU A 125 6.01 18.95 -8.23
CA LEU A 125 5.05 18.48 -9.23
C LEU A 125 3.61 18.55 -8.71
N ILE A 126 3.42 18.40 -7.40
CA ILE A 126 2.12 18.44 -6.72
C ILE A 126 2.20 19.38 -5.52
N THR A 127 1.51 20.52 -5.64
CA THR A 127 1.56 21.65 -4.71
C THR A 127 0.25 21.88 -3.94
N THR A 128 -0.74 20.99 -4.09
CA THR A 128 -2.03 21.10 -3.41
C THR A 128 -2.42 19.81 -2.72
N GLU A 129 -3.13 19.94 -1.61
CA GLU A 129 -3.66 18.80 -0.84
C GLU A 129 -4.55 17.92 -1.71
N ASN A 130 -5.45 18.52 -2.50
CA ASN A 130 -6.38 17.76 -3.34
C ASN A 130 -5.67 16.92 -4.40
N ALA A 131 -4.67 17.48 -5.09
CA ALA A 131 -3.90 16.75 -6.08
C ALA A 131 -3.05 15.65 -5.44
N ALA A 132 -2.50 15.88 -4.25
CA ALA A 132 -1.75 14.89 -3.49
C ALA A 132 -2.63 13.72 -3.03
N GLY A 133 -3.82 14.02 -2.51
CA GLY A 133 -4.80 13.02 -2.16
C GLY A 133 -5.28 12.20 -3.36
N GLY A 134 -5.53 12.87 -4.49
CA GLY A 134 -5.85 12.20 -5.75
C GLY A 134 -4.72 11.27 -6.22
N LEU A 135 -3.47 11.70 -6.15
CA LEU A 135 -2.31 10.86 -6.50
C LEU A 135 -2.20 9.64 -5.58
N ALA A 136 -2.35 9.83 -4.26
CA ALA A 136 -2.28 8.74 -3.29
C ALA A 136 -3.36 7.66 -3.54
N ILE A 137 -4.60 8.09 -3.83
CA ILE A 137 -5.71 7.19 -4.15
C ILE A 137 -5.47 6.48 -5.48
N LYS A 138 -4.94 7.17 -6.49
CA LYS A 138 -4.60 6.56 -7.79
C LYS A 138 -3.60 5.41 -7.62
N ILE A 139 -2.49 5.67 -6.94
CA ILE A 139 -1.42 4.68 -6.72
C ILE A 139 -1.99 3.48 -5.97
N PHE A 140 -2.74 3.71 -4.89
CA PHE A 140 -3.37 2.64 -4.12
C PHE A 140 -4.38 1.82 -4.95
N ALA A 141 -5.27 2.48 -5.69
CA ALA A 141 -6.30 1.83 -6.48
C ALA A 141 -5.71 0.90 -7.55
N GLU A 142 -4.66 1.35 -8.24
CA GLU A 142 -3.98 0.52 -9.24
C GLU A 142 -3.31 -0.71 -8.60
N PHE A 143 -2.57 -0.49 -7.51
CA PHE A 143 -1.90 -1.56 -6.78
C PHE A 143 -2.90 -2.65 -6.36
N ILE A 144 -3.99 -2.24 -5.71
CA ILE A 144 -4.98 -3.18 -5.19
C ILE A 144 -5.72 -3.87 -6.33
N SER A 145 -6.08 -3.17 -7.40
CA SER A 145 -6.73 -3.78 -8.56
C SER A 145 -5.89 -4.90 -9.15
N ARG A 146 -4.60 -4.64 -9.34
CA ARG A 146 -3.64 -5.61 -9.87
C ARG A 146 -3.47 -6.80 -8.93
N LEU A 147 -3.43 -6.54 -7.63
CA LEU A 147 -3.30 -7.59 -6.63
C LEU A 147 -4.57 -8.45 -6.55
N ILE A 148 -5.76 -7.85 -6.45
CA ILE A 148 -7.04 -8.57 -6.42
C ILE A 148 -7.17 -9.46 -7.66
N ARG A 149 -6.88 -8.94 -8.86
CA ARG A 149 -6.91 -9.76 -10.09
C ARG A 149 -5.93 -10.94 -10.06
N THR A 150 -4.78 -10.76 -9.41
CA THR A 150 -3.79 -11.84 -9.27
C THR A 150 -4.25 -12.89 -8.27
N LEU A 151 -4.85 -12.47 -7.14
CA LEU A 151 -5.39 -13.37 -6.12
C LEU A 151 -6.62 -14.14 -6.63
N ASP A 152 -7.55 -13.44 -7.27
CA ASP A 152 -8.79 -13.98 -7.85
C ASP A 152 -8.49 -14.98 -8.98
N GLY A 153 -7.50 -14.68 -9.83
CA GLY A 153 -7.06 -15.59 -10.87
C GLY A 153 -6.21 -16.78 -10.39
N ALA A 154 -5.81 -16.83 -9.11
CA ALA A 154 -4.98 -17.90 -8.58
C ALA A 154 -5.79 -19.14 -8.16
N THR A 155 -7.02 -18.96 -7.66
CA THR A 155 -7.91 -20.08 -7.30
C THR A 155 -9.39 -19.71 -7.45
N ASP A 156 -10.23 -20.64 -7.92
CA ASP A 156 -11.69 -20.46 -8.05
C ASP A 156 -12.44 -20.38 -6.69
N THR A 157 -11.71 -20.42 -5.57
CA THR A 157 -12.25 -20.50 -4.20
C THR A 157 -11.97 -19.25 -3.36
N TYR A 158 -11.35 -18.23 -3.95
CA TYR A 158 -10.98 -17.03 -3.20
C TYR A 158 -12.23 -16.18 -2.89
N THR A 159 -12.65 -16.17 -1.62
CA THR A 159 -13.83 -15.40 -1.22
C THR A 159 -13.55 -13.89 -1.32
N ASN A 160 -14.59 -13.10 -1.61
CA ASN A 160 -14.49 -11.62 -1.61
C ASN A 160 -13.91 -11.06 -0.30
N GLU A 161 -14.24 -11.71 0.82
CA GLU A 161 -13.67 -11.40 2.13
C GLU A 161 -12.15 -11.54 2.13
N ASN A 162 -11.63 -12.68 1.69
CA ASN A 162 -10.21 -12.92 1.65
C ASN A 162 -9.52 -11.99 0.64
N LEU A 163 -10.13 -11.69 -0.50
CA LEU A 163 -9.55 -10.77 -1.49
C LEU A 163 -9.24 -9.43 -0.84
N ILE A 164 -10.20 -8.86 -0.12
CA ILE A 164 -10.07 -7.57 0.55
C ILE A 164 -9.04 -7.64 1.68
N LYS A 165 -9.19 -8.61 2.58
CA LYS A 165 -8.30 -8.75 3.74
C LYS A 165 -6.85 -8.94 3.30
N HIS A 166 -6.60 -9.84 2.36
CA HIS A 166 -5.25 -10.16 1.91
C HIS A 166 -4.67 -9.01 1.09
N SER A 167 -5.44 -8.42 0.16
CA SER A 167 -4.91 -7.33 -0.68
C SER A 167 -4.53 -6.10 0.14
N THR A 168 -5.35 -5.74 1.11
CA THR A 168 -5.13 -4.55 1.96
C THR A 168 -4.03 -4.78 2.99
N THR A 169 -3.92 -5.98 3.57
CA THR A 169 -2.75 -6.34 4.39
C THR A 169 -1.44 -6.26 3.58
N ASN A 170 -1.43 -6.72 2.34
CA ASN A 170 -0.23 -6.63 1.49
C ASN A 170 0.14 -5.18 1.11
N TRP A 171 -0.82 -4.25 1.13
CA TRP A 171 -0.53 -2.82 1.01
C TRP A 171 0.17 -2.27 2.25
N ASN A 172 -0.40 -2.54 3.44
CA ASN A 172 0.10 -2.03 4.71
C ASN A 172 1.45 -2.67 5.12
N GLY A 173 1.77 -3.86 4.59
CA GLY A 173 3.06 -4.51 4.79
C GLY A 173 3.18 -5.34 6.08
N SER A 174 2.18 -5.28 6.97
CA SER A 174 2.13 -6.10 8.18
C SER A 174 1.65 -7.52 7.85
N ILE A 175 2.57 -8.39 7.46
CA ILE A 175 2.26 -9.76 7.03
C ILE A 175 2.96 -10.82 7.88
N CYS A 176 2.21 -11.84 8.32
CA CYS A 176 2.72 -13.01 9.02
C CYS A 176 2.69 -14.25 8.11
N GLY A 177 3.84 -14.93 7.92
CA GLY A 177 3.92 -16.24 7.25
C GLY A 177 3.29 -16.30 5.85
N GLY A 178 2.89 -17.50 5.42
CA GLY A 178 2.08 -17.72 4.22
C GLY A 178 2.83 -17.96 2.91
N GLU A 179 2.12 -18.57 1.97
CA GLU A 179 2.58 -18.78 0.60
C GLU A 179 2.84 -17.45 -0.09
N VAL A 180 3.92 -17.41 -0.87
CA VAL A 180 4.34 -16.23 -1.61
C VAL A 180 3.93 -16.37 -3.06
N MET A 181 3.24 -15.38 -3.58
CA MET A 181 2.96 -15.24 -5.00
C MET A 181 3.61 -13.96 -5.53
N ASN A 182 3.98 -13.96 -6.80
CA ASN A 182 4.57 -12.80 -7.44
C ASN A 182 3.53 -12.11 -8.32
N PHE A 183 3.51 -10.78 -8.28
CA PHE A 183 2.62 -9.97 -9.12
C PHE A 183 3.29 -8.68 -9.57
N THR A 184 2.71 -8.06 -10.59
CA THR A 184 3.14 -6.76 -11.10
C THR A 184 2.13 -5.69 -10.64
N PRO A 185 2.51 -4.82 -9.68
CA PRO A 185 1.60 -3.90 -9.00
C PRO A 185 1.14 -2.74 -9.87
N PHE A 186 1.91 -2.36 -10.89
CA PHE A 186 1.61 -1.22 -11.75
C PHE A 186 1.86 -1.57 -13.22
N THR A 187 1.01 -1.08 -14.11
CA THR A 187 1.20 -1.20 -15.56
C THR A 187 2.28 -0.23 -16.03
N ALA A 188 3.11 -0.69 -16.97
CA ALA A 188 4.09 0.18 -17.61
C ALA A 188 3.40 1.17 -18.57
N GLU A 189 3.73 2.45 -18.43
CA GLU A 189 3.22 3.54 -19.26
C GLU A 189 4.34 4.53 -19.58
N ASN A 190 4.20 5.30 -20.66
CA ASN A 190 5.12 6.39 -21.03
C ASN A 190 6.61 5.97 -21.10
N GLY A 191 6.87 4.74 -21.55
CA GLY A 191 8.22 4.17 -21.61
C GLY A 191 8.77 3.69 -20.25
N GLY A 192 7.92 3.60 -19.22
CA GLY A 192 8.28 3.02 -17.94
C GLY A 192 8.43 1.50 -17.98
N THR A 193 8.88 0.92 -16.87
CA THR A 193 9.16 -0.53 -16.75
C THR A 193 8.48 -1.12 -15.52
N THR A 194 7.91 -2.32 -15.70
CA THR A 194 7.25 -3.05 -14.62
C THR A 194 8.27 -3.63 -13.65
N THR A 195 7.88 -3.73 -12.38
CA THR A 195 8.66 -4.43 -11.34
C THR A 195 7.78 -5.48 -10.70
N THR A 196 8.33 -6.66 -10.41
CA THR A 196 7.59 -7.73 -9.73
C THR A 196 7.72 -7.55 -8.21
N ARG A 197 6.63 -7.79 -7.48
CA ARG A 197 6.61 -7.81 -6.03
C ARG A 197 6.05 -9.14 -5.54
N ALA A 198 6.57 -9.60 -4.41
CA ALA A 198 5.99 -10.70 -3.66
C ALA A 198 4.74 -10.20 -2.90
N THR A 199 3.67 -10.98 -2.96
CA THR A 199 2.47 -10.87 -2.12
C THR A 199 2.33 -12.16 -1.33
N ARG A 200 1.60 -12.11 -0.22
CA ARG A 200 1.36 -13.26 0.65
C ARG A 200 -0.11 -13.54 0.83
N LEU A 201 -0.45 -14.82 0.98
CA LEU A 201 -1.82 -15.30 1.19
C LEU A 201 -2.22 -15.34 2.67
N SER A 202 -2.01 -14.24 3.37
CA SER A 202 -2.45 -14.06 4.75
C SER A 202 -2.93 -12.63 4.98
N HIS A 203 -3.68 -12.43 6.05
CA HIS A 203 -4.11 -11.11 6.48
C HIS A 203 -3.73 -10.85 7.94
N SER A 204 -3.71 -9.57 8.27
CA SER A 204 -3.51 -9.05 9.59
C SER A 204 -4.76 -8.34 10.09
N CYS A 205 -4.72 -7.83 11.32
CA CYS A 205 -5.79 -7.00 11.86
C CYS A 205 -6.11 -5.79 10.96
N TYR A 206 -5.11 -5.27 10.23
CA TYR A 206 -5.31 -4.22 9.25
C TYR A 206 -6.35 -4.63 8.20
N GLY A 207 -6.12 -5.76 7.51
CA GLY A 207 -7.02 -6.24 6.48
C GLY A 207 -8.41 -6.59 7.02
N GLN A 208 -8.48 -7.16 8.23
CA GLN A 208 -9.74 -7.40 8.93
C GLN A 208 -10.51 -6.09 9.21
N ASN A 209 -9.83 -5.05 9.65
CA ASN A 209 -10.46 -3.75 9.97
C ASN A 209 -10.96 -3.04 8.70
N VAL A 210 -10.22 -3.13 7.59
CA VAL A 210 -10.71 -2.62 6.29
C VAL A 210 -11.99 -3.35 5.89
N TYR A 211 -11.98 -4.69 5.93
CA TYR A 211 -13.15 -5.49 5.60
C TYR A 211 -14.36 -5.18 6.50
N ASN A 212 -14.14 -5.03 7.81
CA ASN A 212 -15.20 -4.67 8.76
C ASN A 212 -15.79 -3.29 8.44
N LEU A 213 -14.95 -2.28 8.21
CA LEU A 213 -15.41 -0.94 7.87
C LEU A 213 -16.23 -0.94 6.56
N MET A 214 -15.77 -1.70 5.56
CA MET A 214 -16.52 -1.88 4.31
C MET A 214 -17.84 -2.63 4.50
N ASN A 215 -17.89 -3.67 5.35
CA ASN A 215 -19.12 -4.38 5.68
C ASN A 215 -20.13 -3.48 6.39
N TYR A 216 -19.68 -2.66 7.35
CA TYR A 216 -20.54 -1.67 7.99
C TYR A 216 -21.11 -0.68 6.96
N ALA A 217 -20.29 -0.24 6.00
CA ALA A 217 -20.75 0.61 4.90
C ALA A 217 -21.77 -0.07 3.98
N SER A 218 -21.71 -1.40 3.82
CA SER A 218 -22.61 -2.16 2.93
C SER A 218 -24.08 -2.14 3.33
N ALA A 219 -24.36 -1.99 4.63
CA ALA A 219 -25.72 -1.86 5.14
C ALA A 219 -26.38 -0.51 4.81
N TRP A 220 -25.63 0.47 4.25
CA TRP A 220 -26.07 1.87 4.20
C TRP A 220 -26.25 2.44 2.79
N CYS A 221 -25.64 1.85 1.77
CA CYS A 221 -25.71 2.35 0.39
C CYS A 221 -26.83 1.70 -0.46
N GLY A 222 -27.67 0.83 0.11
CA GLY A 222 -28.80 0.18 -0.59
C GLY A 222 -28.41 -0.85 -1.66
N THR A 223 -27.20 -0.74 -2.18
CA THR A 223 -26.47 -1.74 -2.95
C THR A 223 -25.15 -1.98 -2.26
N SER A 224 -24.78 -3.24 -2.17
CA SER A 224 -23.47 -3.65 -1.69
C SER A 224 -22.37 -2.81 -2.38
N PRO A 225 -21.53 -2.05 -1.65
CA PRO A 225 -20.44 -1.29 -2.23
C PRO A 225 -19.49 -2.23 -2.98
N TRP A 226 -19.46 -3.52 -2.62
CA TRP A 226 -18.58 -4.57 -3.16
C TRP A 226 -18.52 -4.61 -4.70
N TYR A 227 -19.56 -4.14 -5.40
CA TYR A 227 -19.66 -4.25 -6.87
C TYR A 227 -19.78 -2.93 -7.64
N SER A 228 -19.96 -1.80 -6.94
CA SER A 228 -20.08 -0.53 -7.64
C SER A 228 -18.71 0.13 -7.78
N ASN A 229 -18.37 0.53 -9.00
CA ASN A 229 -17.21 1.36 -9.26
C ASN A 229 -17.48 2.85 -9.00
N GLN A 230 -18.70 3.19 -8.54
CA GLN A 230 -19.15 4.53 -8.16
C GLN A 230 -20.04 4.49 -6.90
N LEU A 231 -19.87 5.43 -5.99
CA LEU A 231 -20.80 5.63 -4.87
C LEU A 231 -21.69 6.85 -5.12
N SER A 232 -23.00 6.68 -4.86
CA SER A 232 -23.98 7.76 -4.86
C SER A 232 -23.86 8.64 -3.61
N ASP A 233 -24.45 9.84 -3.65
CA ASP A 233 -24.41 10.77 -2.52
C ASP A 233 -25.25 10.30 -1.32
N VAL A 234 -24.58 10.09 -0.18
CA VAL A 234 -25.17 9.84 1.15
C VAL A 234 -25.17 11.15 1.97
N SER A 235 -25.71 11.21 3.18
CA SER A 235 -25.53 12.36 4.10
C SER A 235 -24.25 12.26 4.94
N PHE A 236 -23.73 13.40 5.39
CA PHE A 236 -22.52 13.48 6.23
C PHE A 236 -22.77 13.05 7.67
N THR A 237 -21.76 12.45 8.29
CA THR A 237 -21.73 12.19 9.74
C THR A 237 -20.41 12.69 10.31
N THR A 238 -20.34 12.99 11.61
CA THR A 238 -19.06 13.21 12.31
C THR A 238 -18.59 11.95 13.04
N THR A 239 -19.25 10.83 12.76
CA THR A 239 -19.12 9.61 13.56
C THR A 239 -17.74 8.99 13.38
N TYR A 240 -17.10 8.73 14.51
CA TYR A 240 -16.00 7.79 14.60
C TYR A 240 -16.56 6.40 14.93
N ARG A 241 -15.93 5.38 14.39
CA ARG A 241 -16.31 3.98 14.56
C ARG A 241 -15.14 3.23 15.16
N LYS A 242 -15.45 2.41 16.15
CA LYS A 242 -14.51 1.48 16.73
C LYS A 242 -14.47 0.22 15.86
N ALA A 243 -13.40 0.02 15.12
CA ALA A 243 -13.16 -1.24 14.41
C ALA A 243 -12.42 -2.20 15.33
N VAL A 244 -12.98 -3.39 15.51
CA VAL A 244 -12.39 -4.46 16.32
C VAL A 244 -11.99 -5.59 15.36
N GLY A 245 -10.72 -5.98 15.39
CA GLY A 245 -10.26 -7.16 14.68
C GLY A 245 -10.66 -8.42 15.45
N GLN A 246 -10.95 -9.52 14.74
CA GLN A 246 -11.06 -10.83 15.39
C GLN A 246 -9.65 -11.33 15.75
N ASN A 247 -9.51 -12.16 16.79
CA ASN A 247 -8.25 -12.87 17.02
C ASN A 247 -7.95 -13.73 15.77
N VAL A 248 -6.90 -13.36 15.04
CA VAL A 248 -6.41 -14.07 13.84
C VAL A 248 -5.49 -15.20 14.27
#